data_AF-A0A4P9JDA9-F1
#
_entry.id   AF-A0A4P9JDA9-F1
#
_cell.length_a   1.000
_cell.length_b   1.000
_cell.length_c   1.000
_cell.angle_alpha   90.00
_cell.angle_beta   90.00
_cell.angle_gamma   90.00
#
_symmetry.space_group_name_H-M   'P 1'
#
loop_
_entity.id
_entity.type
_entity.pdbx_description
1 polymer ?
#
loop_
_entity_poly.entity_id
_entity_poly.type
_entity_poly.pdbx_seq_one_letter_code
_entity_poly.pdbx_strand_id
1 'polypeptide(L)' 'MGADAYQRYLEHHARTHPGTPALSEREFWRERMDWQDRNPQGRCC' A
#
# COMPACT_ATOMS: atom_id res chain seq x y z
N MET A 1 15.90 0.84 1.69
CA MET A 1 14.78 0.51 2.60
C MET A 1 13.53 1.19 2.09
N GLY A 2 12.57 0.43 1.53
CA GLY A 2 11.35 0.95 0.91
C GLY A 2 10.85 0.10 -0.27
N ALA A 3 11.77 -0.54 -1.01
CA ALA A 3 11.46 -1.35 -2.18
C ALA A 3 10.62 -2.60 -1.86
N ASP A 4 10.80 -3.21 -0.67
CA ASP A 4 10.06 -4.41 -0.25
C ASP A 4 8.56 -4.20 -0.05
N ALA A 5 8.12 -2.97 0.25
CA ALA A 5 6.72 -2.70 0.53
C ALA A 5 5.87 -2.84 -0.75
N TYR A 6 6.36 -2.30 -1.86
CA TYR A 6 5.69 -2.41 -3.15
C TYR A 6 5.74 -3.86 -3.66
N GLN A 7 6.87 -4.56 -3.47
CA GLN A 7 7.00 -5.96 -3.86
C GLN A 7 6.04 -6.88 -3.09
N ARG A 8 5.95 -6.72 -1.76
CA ARG A 8 4.94 -7.43 -0.93
C ARG A 8 3.51 -7.09 -1.31
N TYR A 9 3.26 -5.83 -1.68
CA TYR A 9 1.95 -5.42 -2.19
C TYR A 9 1.62 -6.17 -3.49
N LEU A 10 2.55 -6.27 -4.45
CA LEU A 10 2.33 -7.01 -5.70
C LEU A 10 2.05 -8.50 -5.43
N GLU A 11 2.83 -9.15 -4.56
CA GLU A 11 2.59 -10.55 -4.20
C GLU A 11 1.22 -10.76 -3.53
N HIS A 12 0.85 -9.87 -2.61
CA HIS A 12 -0.45 -9.92 -1.94
C HIS A 12 -1.60 -9.63 -2.90
N HIS A 13 -1.43 -8.64 -3.78
CA HIS A 13 -2.41 -8.24 -4.77
C HIS A 13 -2.64 -9.34 -5.80
N ALA A 14 -1.58 -9.98 -6.30
CA ALA A 14 -1.69 -11.10 -7.22
C ALA A 14 -2.45 -12.30 -6.59
N ARG A 15 -2.31 -12.51 -5.28
CA ARG A 15 -3.03 -13.57 -4.55
C ARG A 15 -4.48 -13.20 -4.24
N THR A 16 -4.75 -11.94 -3.89
CA THR A 16 -6.04 -11.48 -3.37
C THR A 16 -6.98 -10.98 -4.46
N HIS A 17 -6.42 -10.38 -5.52
CA HIS A 17 -7.16 -9.77 -6.63
C HIS A 17 -6.65 -10.30 -7.98
N PRO A 18 -6.83 -11.60 -8.27
CA PRO A 18 -6.54 -12.13 -9.59
C PRO A 18 -7.47 -11.49 -10.63
N GLY A 19 -6.90 -10.73 -11.58
CA GLY A 19 -7.64 -10.10 -12.67
C GLY A 19 -7.82 -8.57 -12.57
N THR A 20 -7.40 -7.96 -11.46
CA THR A 20 -7.30 -6.49 -11.37
C THR A 20 -5.84 -6.07 -11.58
N PRO A 21 -5.56 -4.97 -12.30
CA PRO A 21 -4.21 -4.43 -12.37
C PRO A 21 -3.78 -3.89 -11.00
N ALA A 22 -2.55 -4.22 -10.59
CA ALA A 22 -1.96 -3.64 -9.39
C ALA A 22 -1.74 -2.13 -9.57
N LEU A 23 -1.83 -1.38 -8.47
CA LEU A 23 -1.54 0.05 -8.44
C LEU A 23 -0.09 0.30 -8.84
N SER A 24 0.17 1.42 -9.50
CA SER A 24 1.56 1.86 -9.72
C SER A 24 2.24 2.20 -8.39
N GLU A 25 3.57 2.17 -8.36
CA GLU A 25 4.34 2.46 -7.15
C GLU A 25 3.96 3.83 -6.53
N ARG A 26 3.74 4.85 -7.37
CA ARG A 26 3.34 6.19 -6.93
C ARG A 26 1.93 6.20 -6.31
N GLU A 27 1.00 5.44 -6.89
CA GLU A 27 -0.36 5.33 -6.35
C GLU A 27 -0.38 4.55 -5.04
N PHE A 28 0.38 3.45 -4.95
CA PHE A 28 0.55 2.69 -3.72
C PHE A 28 1.05 3.57 -2.57
N TRP A 29 2.08 4.39 -2.81
CA TRP A 29 2.58 5.32 -1.79
C TRP A 29 1.58 6.41 -1.42
N ARG A 30 0.81 6.90 -2.40
CA ARG A 30 -0.23 7.90 -2.16
C ARG A 30 -1.36 7.33 -1.30
N GLU A 31 -1.88 6.15 -1.62
CA GLU A 31 -2.90 5.47 -0.82
C GLU A 31 -2.37 5.12 0.57
N ARG A 32 -1.12 4.68 0.68
CA ARG A 32 -0.51 4.39 1.99
C ARG A 32 -0.39 5.64 2.86
N MET A 33 0.03 6.77 2.28
CA MET A 33 0.10 8.06 2.97
C MET A 33 -1.31 8.56 3.35
N ASP A 34 -2.26 8.49 2.42
CA ASP A 34 -3.66 8.86 2.66
C ASP A 34 -4.30 7.98 3.75
N TRP A 35 -4.01 6.68 3.76
CA TRP A 35 -4.43 5.78 4.82
C TRP A 35 -3.77 6.14 6.16
N GLN A 36 -2.49 6.51 6.20
CA GLN A 36 -1.83 6.97 7.43
C GLN A 36 -2.40 8.31 7.93
N ASP A 37 -2.71 9.23 7.01
CA ASP A 37 -3.31 10.52 7.32
C ASP A 37 -4.73 10.35 7.88
N ARG A 38 -5.54 9.47 7.26
CA ARG A 38 -6.91 9.15 7.68
C ARG A 38 -7.00 8.23 8.88
N ASN A 39 -5.94 7.46 9.18
CA ASN A 39 -5.83 6.61 10.36
C ASN A 39 -4.74 7.14 11.29
N PRO A 40 -4.90 8.33 11.88
CA PRO A 40 -3.94 8.90 12.82
C PRO A 40 -3.91 8.15 14.16
N GLN A 41 -4.57 6.99 14.26
CA GLN A 41 -4.66 6.13 15.45
C GLN A 41 -3.30 5.56 15.92
N GLY A 42 -2.21 5.78 15.17
CA GLY A 42 -0.82 5.59 15.63
C GLY A 42 -0.19 6.82 16.29
N ARG A 43 -0.92 7.94 16.39
CA ARG A 43 -0.50 9.20 17.01
C ARG A 43 -1.29 9.46 18.29
N CYS A 44 -1.48 8.42 19.09
CA CYS A 44 -1.88 8.60 20.48
C CYS A 44 -0.60 8.83 21.29
N CYS A 45 -0.39 10.10 21.63
CA CYS A 45 0.41 10.65 22.74
C CYS A 45 1.80 10.06 23.02
#